data_AF-A0A1E1F8K8-F1
#
_entry.id   AF-A0A1E1F8K8-F1
#
_cell.length_a   1.000
_cell.length_b   1.000
_cell.length_c   1.000
_cell.angle_alpha   90.00
_cell.angle_beta   90.00
_cell.angle_gamma   90.00
#
_symmetry.space_group_name_H-M   'P 1'
#
loop_
_entity.id
_entity.type
_entity.pdbx_description
1 polymer ?
#
loop_
_entity_poly.entity_id
_entity_poly.type
_entity_poly.pdbx_seq_one_letter_code
_entity_poly.pdbx_strand_id
1 'polypeptide(L)'
;MVRRFAAYPDALRASVDIAAECTFDLGELAYQYPHERVIEGLTAHEALEQMTNDAVERMFDGDVPKPYRDQIAHELRLIADLSYAPYFLTVHAIVCSATITESGRRQL
;
A
#
# COMPACT_ATOMS: atom_id res chain seq x y z
N MET A 1 14.08 8.28 -40.99
CA MET A 1 15.24 8.82 -40.26
C MET A 1 16.55 8.71 -41.05
N VAL A 2 16.80 7.59 -41.76
CA VAL A 2 17.98 7.37 -42.62
C VAL A 2 18.35 8.55 -43.55
N ARG A 3 17.39 9.08 -44.32
CA ARG A 3 17.63 10.24 -45.22
C ARG A 3 18.08 11.51 -44.49
N ARG A 4 17.60 11.73 -43.26
CA ARG A 4 17.90 12.95 -42.48
C ARG A 4 19.26 12.87 -41.77
N PHE A 5 19.72 11.65 -41.47
CA PHE A 5 20.99 11.38 -40.79
C PHE A 5 22.00 10.71 -41.72
N ALA A 6 21.94 10.98 -43.03
CA ALA A 6 22.80 10.35 -44.03
C ALA A 6 24.31 10.62 -43.79
N ALA A 7 24.65 11.76 -43.19
CA ALA A 7 26.01 12.11 -42.81
C ALA A 7 26.49 11.40 -41.52
N TYR A 8 25.58 10.79 -40.75
CA TYR A 8 25.87 10.17 -39.46
C TYR A 8 25.12 8.83 -39.31
N PRO A 9 25.46 7.81 -40.13
CA PRO A 9 24.81 6.50 -40.08
C PRO A 9 25.03 5.79 -38.73
N ASP A 10 26.17 6.04 -38.08
CA ASP A 10 26.49 5.48 -36.77
C ASP A 10 25.55 5.96 -35.66
N ALA A 11 25.03 7.17 -35.77
CA ALA A 11 24.06 7.69 -34.80
C ALA A 11 22.74 6.91 -34.83
N LEU A 12 22.32 6.44 -36.02
CA LEU A 12 21.14 5.59 -36.15
C LEU A 12 21.38 4.19 -35.57
N ARG A 13 22.56 3.62 -35.83
CA ARG A 13 22.95 2.32 -35.24
C ARG A 13 23.01 2.39 -33.72
N ALA A 14 23.68 3.40 -33.17
CA ALA A 14 23.75 3.61 -31.73
C ALA A 14 22.35 3.76 -31.09
N SER A 15 21.39 4.39 -31.77
CA SER A 15 20.01 4.49 -31.24
C SER A 15 19.29 3.14 -31.16
N VAL A 16 19.55 2.24 -32.10
CA VAL A 16 19.00 0.88 -32.08
C VAL A 16 19.71 0.05 -31.02
N ASP A 17 21.03 0.19 -30.91
CA ASP A 17 21.82 -0.50 -29.88
C ASP A 17 21.33 -0.11 -28.47
N ILE A 18 21.13 1.18 -28.20
CA ILE A 18 20.57 1.67 -26.93
C ILE A 18 19.16 1.11 -26.69
N ALA A 19 18.30 1.08 -27.71
CA ALA A 19 16.96 0.54 -27.58
C ALA A 19 16.94 -0.97 -27.31
N ALA A 20 17.92 -1.72 -27.82
CA ALA A 20 18.05 -3.15 -27.57
C ALA A 20 18.49 -3.45 -26.12
N GLU A 21 19.26 -2.56 -25.49
CA GLU A 21 19.66 -2.66 -24.09
C GLU A 21 18.53 -2.27 -23.10
N CYS A 22 17.47 -1.60 -23.58
CA CYS A 22 16.30 -1.27 -22.77
C CYS A 22 15.39 -2.51 -22.56
N THR A 23 15.76 -3.39 -21.61
CA THR A 23 15.03 -4.63 -21.30
C THR A 23 13.97 -4.51 -20.21
N PHE A 24 13.59 -3.29 -19.83
CA PHE A 24 12.61 -3.06 -18.75
C PHE A 24 11.28 -3.76 -19.01
N ASP A 25 10.82 -4.56 -18.03
CA ASP A 25 9.52 -5.21 -18.05
C ASP A 25 8.59 -4.60 -17.01
N LEU A 26 7.39 -4.18 -17.43
CA LEU A 26 6.33 -3.70 -16.55
C LEU A 26 5.91 -4.76 -15.52
N GLY A 27 6.12 -6.05 -15.79
CA GLY A 27 5.90 -7.15 -14.86
C GLY A 27 6.85 -7.16 -13.65
N GLU A 28 7.97 -6.44 -13.71
CA GLU A 28 8.93 -6.31 -12.59
C GLU A 28 8.50 -5.26 -11.55
N LEU A 29 7.38 -4.56 -11.80
CA LEU A 29 6.82 -3.60 -10.87
C LEU A 29 6.25 -4.30 -9.64
N ALA A 30 7.02 -4.34 -8.56
CA ALA A 30 6.55 -4.74 -7.25
C ALA A 30 5.90 -3.55 -6.53
N TYR A 31 4.70 -3.76 -5.99
CA TYR A 31 4.03 -2.75 -5.19
C TYR A 31 4.77 -2.61 -3.84
N GLN A 32 5.52 -1.52 -3.66
CA GLN A 32 6.18 -1.22 -2.41
C GLN A 32 5.35 -0.20 -1.64
N TYR A 33 4.68 -0.65 -0.57
CA TYR A 33 4.08 0.28 0.37
C TYR A 33 5.16 0.98 1.19
N PRO A 34 5.02 2.29 1.44
CA PRO A 34 5.93 3.00 2.32
C PRO A 34 5.89 2.37 3.72
N HIS A 35 7.06 2.20 4.34
CA HIS A 35 7.18 1.80 5.74
C HIS A 35 6.75 2.95 6.66
N GLU A 36 5.45 3.21 6.71
CA GLU A 36 4.88 4.16 7.64
C GLU A 36 4.86 3.48 9.02
N ARG A 37 5.71 3.94 9.94
CA ARG A 37 5.72 3.44 11.31
C ARG A 37 4.49 3.98 12.03
N VAL A 38 3.42 3.20 12.06
CA VAL A 38 2.15 3.58 12.71
C VAL A 38 2.26 3.50 14.24
N ILE A 39 2.98 2.49 14.75
CA ILE A 39 3.24 2.31 16.18
C ILE A 39 4.73 2.02 16.37
N GLU A 40 5.40 2.73 17.28
CA GLU A 40 6.82 2.53 17.55
C GLU A 40 7.08 1.12 18.11
N GLY A 41 8.04 0.42 17.49
CA GLY A 41 8.46 -0.92 17.94
C GLY A 41 7.61 -2.08 17.40
N LEU A 42 6.51 -1.82 16.68
CA LEU A 42 5.69 -2.85 16.06
C LEU A 42 5.91 -2.96 14.55
N THR A 43 5.79 -4.18 14.03
CA THR A 43 5.61 -4.42 12.61
C THR A 43 4.24 -3.89 12.15
N ALA A 44 4.09 -3.66 10.83
CA ALA A 44 2.80 -3.23 10.27
C ALA A 44 1.66 -4.22 10.59
N HIS A 45 1.96 -5.52 10.63
CA HIS A 45 0.95 -6.53 10.95
C HIS A 45 0.54 -6.49 12.43
N GLU A 46 1.50 -6.42 13.35
CA GLU A 46 1.20 -6.30 14.79
C GLU A 46 0.43 -5.01 15.10
N ALA A 47 0.80 -3.90 14.46
CA ALA A 47 0.08 -2.65 14.61
C ALA A 47 -1.38 -2.77 14.11
N LEU A 48 -1.59 -3.42 12.97
CA LEU A 48 -2.93 -3.65 12.44
C LEU A 48 -3.76 -4.53 13.38
N GLU A 49 -3.19 -5.64 13.86
CA GLU A 49 -3.87 -6.56 14.78
C GLU A 49 -4.28 -5.85 16.08
N GLN A 50 -3.38 -5.07 16.68
CA GLN A 50 -3.69 -4.28 17.87
C GLN A 50 -4.82 -3.28 17.61
N MET A 51 -4.72 -2.49 16.54
CA MET A 51 -5.75 -1.50 16.19
C MET A 51 -7.12 -2.14 15.91
N THR A 52 -7.14 -3.31 15.25
CA THR A 52 -8.37 -4.06 15.00
C THR A 52 -8.99 -4.55 16.30
N ASN A 53 -8.20 -5.13 17.21
CA ASN A 53 -8.68 -5.59 18.51
C ASN A 53 -9.24 -4.43 19.34
N ASP A 54 -8.51 -3.33 19.44
CA ASP A 54 -8.95 -2.12 20.17
C ASP A 54 -10.24 -1.51 19.58
N ALA A 55 -10.41 -1.55 18.26
CA ALA A 55 -11.62 -1.07 17.60
C ALA A 55 -12.83 -1.98 17.87
N VAL A 56 -12.61 -3.29 17.82
CA VAL A 56 -13.65 -4.30 18.04
C VAL A 56 -14.13 -4.29 19.49
N GLU A 57 -13.21 -4.17 20.45
CA GLU A 57 -13.56 -4.03 21.86
C GLU A 57 -14.43 -2.79 22.11
N ARG A 58 -14.07 -1.65 21.51
CA ARG A 58 -14.86 -0.42 21.59
C ARG A 58 -16.22 -0.52 20.89
N MET A 59 -16.33 -1.29 19.81
CA MET A 59 -17.58 -1.40 19.04
C MET A 59 -18.64 -2.28 19.70
N PHE A 60 -18.20 -3.29 20.46
CA PHE A 60 -19.09 -4.26 21.11
C PHE A 60 -19.09 -4.16 22.64
N ASP A 61 -18.47 -3.13 23.22
CA ASP A 61 -18.29 -2.97 24.67
C ASP A 61 -17.72 -4.24 25.34
N GLY A 62 -16.80 -4.93 24.64
CA GLY A 62 -16.19 -6.18 25.08
C GLY A 62 -16.95 -7.47 24.74
N ASP A 63 -18.25 -7.43 24.45
CA ASP A 63 -19.06 -8.62 24.13
C ASP A 63 -19.14 -8.87 22.61
N VAL A 64 -17.99 -9.23 22.03
CA VAL A 64 -17.87 -9.49 20.60
C VAL A 64 -18.41 -10.90 20.28
N PRO A 65 -19.44 -11.04 19.44
CA PRO A 65 -19.96 -12.34 19.05
C PRO A 65 -18.90 -13.23 18.38
N LYS A 66 -18.90 -14.52 18.72
CA LYS A 66 -17.94 -15.51 18.21
C LYS A 66 -17.78 -15.51 16.67
N PRO A 67 -18.84 -15.43 15.85
CA PRO A 67 -18.68 -15.40 14.39
C PRO A 67 -17.80 -14.25 13.90
N TYR A 68 -17.90 -13.07 14.51
CA TYR A 68 -17.08 -11.92 14.16
C TYR A 68 -15.64 -12.10 14.61
N ARG A 69 -15.39 -12.64 15.81
CA ARG A 69 -14.03 -12.96 16.26
C ARG A 69 -13.34 -13.95 15.31
N ASP A 70 -14.04 -15.00 14.92
CA ASP A 70 -13.50 -16.04 14.02
C ASP A 70 -13.20 -15.47 12.63
N GLN A 71 -14.09 -14.61 12.11
CA GLN A 71 -13.89 -13.93 10.83
C GLN A 71 -12.69 -12.97 10.86
N ILE A 72 -12.59 -12.12 11.87
CA ILE A 72 -11.49 -11.16 12.03
C ILE A 72 -10.15 -11.91 12.12
N ALA A 73 -10.09 -12.98 12.89
CA ALA A 73 -8.87 -13.80 13.00
C ALA A 73 -8.50 -14.47 11.66
N HIS A 74 -9.49 -14.86 10.84
CA HIS A 74 -9.23 -15.39 9.50
C HIS A 74 -8.70 -14.32 8.54
N GLU A 75 -9.30 -13.14 8.53
CA GLU A 75 -8.89 -12.03 7.67
C GLU A 75 -7.49 -11.52 8.04
N LEU A 76 -7.18 -11.37 9.33
CA LEU A 76 -5.85 -10.96 9.78
C LEU A 76 -4.75 -11.94 9.32
N ARG A 77 -5.00 -13.25 9.39
CA ARG A 77 -4.07 -14.26 8.87
C ARG A 77 -3.86 -14.10 7.36
N LEU A 78 -4.93 -13.93 6.59
CA LEU A 78 -4.83 -13.73 5.14
C LEU A 78 -4.06 -12.46 4.78
N ILE A 79 -4.26 -11.38 5.54
CA ILE A 79 -3.54 -10.12 5.36
C ILE A 79 -2.04 -10.29 5.67
N ALA A 80 -1.69 -11.10 6.68
CA ALA A 80 -0.31 -11.44 6.99
C ALA A 80 0.35 -12.22 5.85
N ASP A 81 -0.31 -13.26 5.35
CA ASP A 81 0.19 -14.12 4.28
C ASP A 81 0.47 -13.33 2.99
N LEU A 82 -0.36 -12.32 2.71
CA LEU A 82 -0.20 -11.45 1.55
C LEU A 82 0.72 -10.26 1.79
N SER A 83 1.18 -10.03 3.04
CA SER A 83 1.93 -8.83 3.44
C SER A 83 1.18 -7.51 3.14
N TYR A 84 -0.15 -7.52 3.27
CA TYR A 84 -1.04 -6.40 2.93
C TYR A 84 -1.30 -5.43 4.09
N ALA A 85 -0.76 -5.67 5.28
CA ALA A 85 -1.00 -4.81 6.44
C ALA A 85 -0.70 -3.31 6.20
N PRO A 86 0.39 -2.92 5.50
CA PRO A 86 0.65 -1.51 5.19
C PRO A 86 -0.48 -0.82 4.43
N TYR A 87 -1.15 -1.52 3.51
CA TYR A 87 -2.28 -0.97 2.77
C TYR A 87 -3.42 -0.55 3.69
N PHE A 88 -3.84 -1.45 4.59
CA PHE A 88 -4.93 -1.19 5.53
C PHE A 88 -4.60 -0.02 6.47
N LEU A 89 -3.34 0.07 6.92
CA LEU A 89 -2.86 1.16 7.77
C LEU A 89 -2.90 2.51 7.04
N THR A 90 -2.45 2.58 5.79
CA THR A 90 -2.50 3.81 4.98
C THR A 90 -3.93 4.26 4.75
N VAL A 91 -4.84 3.35 4.37
CA VAL A 91 -6.25 3.67 4.14
C VAL A 91 -6.90 4.16 5.44
N HIS A 92 -6.64 3.49 6.56
CA HIS A 92 -7.11 3.92 7.88
C HIS A 92 -6.65 5.34 8.22
N ALA A 93 -5.36 5.66 8.01
CA ALA A 93 -4.83 7.01 8.26
C ALA A 93 -5.52 8.08 7.40
N ILE A 94 -5.74 7.79 6.12
CA ILE A 94 -6.46 8.69 5.20
C ILE A 94 -7.89 8.93 5.69
N VAL A 95 -8.63 7.87 6.01
CA VAL A 95 -10.02 8.00 6.47
C VAL A 95 -10.11 8.77 7.79
N CYS A 96 -9.28 8.43 8.77
CA CYS A 96 -9.26 9.12 10.06
C CYS A 96 -8.94 10.61 9.93
N SER A 97 -7.96 10.97 9.10
CA SER A 97 -7.61 12.39 8.86
C SER A 97 -8.76 13.17 8.19
N ALA A 98 -9.51 12.52 7.29
CA ALA A 98 -10.69 13.13 6.68
C ALA A 98 -11.84 13.32 7.69
N THR A 99 -12.13 12.32 8.53
CA THR A 99 -13.21 12.38 9.52
C THR A 99 -12.97 13.45 10.59
N ILE A 100 -11.73 13.62 11.04
CA ILE A 100 -11.35 14.69 12.01
C ILE A 100 -11.61 16.08 11.40
N THR A 101 -11.34 16.26 10.10
CA THR A 101 -11.51 17.54 9.41
C THR A 101 -12.98 17.92 9.23
N GLU A 102 -13.88 16.96 9.04
CA GLU A 102 -15.33 17.24 8.96
C GLU A 102 -15.96 17.54 10.32
N SER A 103 -15.50 16.89 11.39
CA SER A 103 -16.02 17.15 12.75
C SER A 103 -15.67 18.56 13.24
N GLY A 104 -14.56 19.15 12.80
CA GLY A 104 -14.20 20.55 13.05
C GLY A 104 -14.96 21.58 12.22
N ARG A 105 -15.52 21.20 11.06
CA ARG A 105 -16.30 22.08 10.17
C ARG A 105 -17.80 22.15 10.50
N ARG A 106 -18.32 21.27 11.35
CA ARG A 106 -19.75 21.23 11.74
C ARG A 106 -20.11 22.09 12.96
N GLN A 107 -19.14 22.80 13.55
CA GLN A 107 -19.36 23.68 14.71
C GLN A 107 -19.19 25.18 14.39
N LEU A 108 -19.21 25.57 13.10
CA LEU A 108 -19.22 26.97 12.64
C LEU A 108 -20.47 27.27 11.84
#